data_AF-A0A735I6H4-F1
#
_entry.id   AF-A0A735I6H4-F1
#
_cell.length_a   1.000
_cell.length_b   1.000
_cell.length_c   1.000
_cell.angle_alpha   90.00
_cell.angle_beta   90.00
_cell.angle_gamma   90.00
#
_symmetry.space_group_name_H-M   'P 1'
#
loop_
_entity.id
_entity.type
_entity.pdbx_description
1 polymer ?
#
loop_
_entity_poly.entity_id
_entity_poly.type
_entity_poly.pdbx_seq_one_letter_code
_entity_poly.pdbx_strand_id
1 'polypeptide(L)' 'WKDINFSFRVGATFQVWPGQTVNLGRFKLCINSYRIDGRELAITELIPTDGPDEKGYMNWRATNATQYSPYYMGIHCFI' A
#
# COMPACT_ATOMS: atom_id res chain seq x y z
N TRP A 1 -16.65 17.30 15.33
CA TRP A 1 -16.16 16.15 14.54
C TRP A 1 -16.89 14.92 15.07
N LYS A 2 -17.66 14.21 14.23
CA LYS A 2 -18.30 12.96 14.66
C LYS A 2 -17.19 11.96 14.96
N ASP A 3 -17.23 11.33 16.12
CA ASP A 3 -16.33 10.22 16.47
C ASP A 3 -16.53 9.11 15.44
N ILE A 4 -15.54 8.95 14.55
CA ILE A 4 -15.55 7.87 13.57
C ILE A 4 -14.87 6.68 14.23
N ASN A 5 -15.69 5.75 14.73
CA ASN A 5 -15.24 4.46 15.25
C ASN A 5 -14.70 3.60 14.09
N PHE A 6 -13.47 3.87 13.64
CA PHE A 6 -12.77 3.03 12.68
C PHE A 6 -12.04 1.90 13.42
N SER A 7 -12.56 0.68 13.32
CA SER A 7 -11.79 -0.53 13.66
C SER A 7 -11.07 -0.99 12.41
N PHE A 8 -9.80 -0.61 12.25
CA PHE A 8 -8.94 -1.15 11.19
C PHE A 8 -8.43 -2.52 11.61
N ARG A 9 -8.81 -3.57 10.89
CA ARG A 9 -8.19 -4.89 11.01
C ARG A 9 -7.27 -5.11 9.82
N VAL A 10 -6.09 -5.66 10.06
CA VAL A 10 -5.18 -6.06 8.97
C VAL A 10 -5.84 -7.21 8.21
N GLY A 11 -6.16 -6.98 6.95
CA GLY A 11 -6.71 -7.99 6.06
C GLY A 11 -5.62 -8.75 5.29
N ALA A 12 -4.52 -8.08 4.95
CA ALA A 12 -3.40 -8.69 4.24
C ALA A 12 -2.10 -7.89 4.41
N THR A 13 -0.97 -8.57 4.19
CA THR A 13 0.36 -7.95 4.09
C THR A 13 1.08 -8.41 2.83
N PHE A 14 1.78 -7.49 2.17
CA PHE A 14 2.49 -7.75 0.92
C PHE A 14 3.93 -7.28 1.00
N GLN A 15 4.79 -7.96 0.24
CA GLN A 15 6.15 -7.52 -0.06
C GLN A 15 6.28 -7.33 -1.56
N VAL A 16 6.67 -6.13 -1.99
CA VAL A 16 6.87 -5.80 -3.41
C VAL A 16 8.34 -5.49 -3.66
N TRP A 17 9.00 -6.34 -4.45
CA TRP A 17 10.44 -6.23 -4.74
C TRP A 17 10.73 -5.18 -5.83
N PRO A 18 11.97 -4.70 -5.92
CA PRO A 18 12.41 -3.78 -6.98
C PRO A 18 12.01 -4.24 -8.39
N GLY A 19 11.55 -3.30 -9.21
CA GLY A 19 11.11 -3.54 -10.59
C GLY A 19 9.71 -4.16 -10.73
N GLN A 20 8.95 -4.30 -9.65
CA GLN A 20 7.63 -4.94 -9.69
C GLN A 20 6.47 -3.96 -9.58
N THR A 21 5.40 -4.28 -10.31
CA THR A 21 4.06 -3.71 -10.11
C THR A 21 3.09 -4.84 -9.80
N VAL A 22 2.34 -4.69 -8.70
CA VAL A 22 1.45 -5.72 -8.17
C VAL A 22 0.08 -5.10 -7.88
N ASN A 23 -0.98 -5.76 -8.34
CA ASN A 23 -2.35 -5.46 -7.92
C ASN A 23 -2.63 -6.19 -6.60
N LEU A 24 -2.91 -5.43 -5.54
CA LEU A 24 -3.05 -5.97 -4.19
C LEU A 24 -4.46 -6.53 -3.93
N GLY A 25 -5.46 -6.04 -4.67
CA GLY A 25 -6.87 -6.40 -4.50
C GLY A 25 -7.67 -5.27 -3.83
N ARG A 26 -8.87 -5.62 -3.30
CA ARG A 26 -9.80 -4.64 -2.70
C ARG A 26 -9.63 -4.51 -1.19
N PHE A 27 -9.30 -3.31 -0.73
CA PHE A 27 -9.12 -2.96 0.69
C PHE A 27 -9.61 -1.55 0.99
N LYS A 28 -9.93 -1.26 2.25
CA LYS A 28 -10.32 0.09 2.67
C LYS A 28 -9.14 1.06 2.68
N LEU A 29 -7.96 0.54 3.02
CA LEU A 29 -6.72 1.31 3.13
C LEU A 29 -5.53 0.38 2.93
N CYS A 30 -4.53 0.80 2.16
CA CYS A 30 -3.22 0.17 2.18
C CYS A 30 -2.15 1.21 2.51
N ILE A 31 -1.21 0.85 3.38
CA ILE A 31 -0.12 1.73 3.83
C ILE A 31 1.21 1.04 3.57
N ASN A 32 2.15 1.78 2.98
CA ASN A 32 3.55 1.35 2.88
C ASN A 32 4.23 1.56 4.25
N SER A 33 4.65 0.49 4.90
CA SER A 33 5.29 0.50 6.22
C SER A 33 6.81 0.60 6.18
N TYR A 34 7.45 0.49 5.00
CA TYR A 34 8.90 0.56 4.91
C TYR A 34 9.39 1.96 4.58
N ARG A 35 10.24 2.50 5.47
CA ARG A 35 10.95 3.76 5.27
C ARG A 35 12.23 3.46 4.52
N ILE A 36 12.37 4.02 3.32
CA ILE A 36 13.58 3.83 2.51
C ILE A 36 14.60 4.86 2.99
N ASP A 37 15.28 4.53 4.10
CA ASP A 37 16.50 5.09 4.73
C ASP A 37 16.89 6.57 4.52
N GLY A 38 15.97 7.45 4.15
CA GLY A 38 16.16 8.89 3.98
C GLY A 38 17.23 9.30 2.96
N ARG A 39 17.87 8.35 2.27
CA ARG A 39 19.06 8.60 1.45
C ARG A 39 18.83 8.65 -0.04
N GLU A 40 17.67 8.24 -0.54
CA GLU A 40 17.40 8.31 -1.98
C GLU A 40 15.91 8.34 -2.32
N LEU A 41 15.62 8.93 -3.48
CA LEU A 41 14.31 8.91 -4.14
C LEU A 41 13.93 7.47 -4.44
N ALA A 42 13.29 6.83 -3.47
CA ALA A 42 12.61 5.60 -3.76
C ALA A 42 11.42 5.89 -4.67
N ILE A 43 11.50 5.45 -5.91
CA ILE A 43 10.37 5.51 -6.84
C ILE A 43 9.39 4.40 -6.45
N THR A 44 8.63 4.65 -5.38
CA THR A 44 7.60 3.74 -4.89
C THR A 44 6.25 4.42 -4.96
N GLU A 45 5.26 3.72 -5.50
CA GLU A 45 3.88 4.18 -5.60
C GLU A 45 2.96 3.15 -4.92
N LEU A 46 2.05 3.64 -4.08
CA LEU A 46 0.95 2.86 -3.52
C LEU A 46 -0.31 3.71 -3.62
N ILE A 47 -1.19 3.34 -4.55
CA ILE A 47 -2.38 4.13 -4.88
C ILE A 47 -3.63 3.27 -4.99
N PRO A 48 -4.81 3.83 -4.66
CA PRO A 48 -6.07 3.26 -5.12
C PRO A 48 -6.20 3.46 -6.63
N THR A 49 -6.74 2.47 -7.33
CA THR A 49 -6.97 2.53 -8.79
C THR A 49 -8.40 2.91 -9.17
N ASP A 50 -9.31 2.95 -8.19
CA ASP A 50 -10.71 3.33 -8.33
C ASP A 50 -11.21 4.05 -7.05
N GLY A 51 -12.44 4.58 -7.11
CA GLY A 51 -13.09 5.19 -5.96
C GLY A 51 -13.67 4.16 -4.98
N PRO A 52 -13.90 4.54 -3.71
CA PRO A 52 -14.44 3.63 -2.71
C PRO A 52 -15.87 3.21 -3.04
N ASP A 53 -16.18 1.93 -2.83
CA ASP A 53 -17.56 1.45 -2.84
C ASP A 53 -18.34 1.85 -1.57
N GLU A 54 -19.59 1.41 -1.46
CA GLU A 54 -20.49 1.67 -0.33
C GLU A 54 -19.92 1.23 1.03
N LYS A 55 -18.97 0.28 1.03
CA LYS A 55 -18.30 -0.22 2.23
C LYS A 55 -16.90 0.37 2.42
N GLY A 56 -16.49 1.31 1.56
CA GLY A 56 -15.21 1.99 1.60
C GLY A 56 -14.06 1.21 0.97
N TYR A 57 -14.31 0.09 0.27
CA TYR A 57 -13.25 -0.70 -0.36
C TYR A 57 -12.89 -0.14 -1.74
N MET A 58 -11.58 -0.13 -2.03
CA MET A 58 -10.98 0.30 -3.30
C MET A 58 -10.00 -0.77 -3.75
N ASN A 59 -9.80 -0.91 -5.06
CA ASN A 59 -8.71 -1.66 -5.63
C ASN A 59 -7.39 -0.91 -5.41
N TRP A 60 -6.34 -1.62 -5.00
CA TRP A 60 -5.02 -1.05 -4.74
C TRP A 60 -3.96 -1.62 -5.67
N ARG A 61 -3.04 -0.75 -6.08
CA ARG A 61 -1.84 -1.11 -6.84
C ARG A 61 -0.60 -0.56 -6.16
N ALA A 62 0.43 -1.39 -6.13
CA ALA A 62 1.75 -1.03 -5.65
C ALA A 62 2.78 -1.18 -6.77
N THR A 63 3.65 -0.19 -6.91
CA THR A 63 4.79 -0.23 -7.82
C THR A 63 6.05 0.11 -7.04
N ASN A 64 7.02 -0.81 -7.06
CA ASN A 64 8.37 -0.55 -6.59
C ASN A 64 9.28 -0.42 -7.81
N ALA A 65 9.50 0.82 -8.27
CA ALA A 65 10.38 1.11 -9.40
C ALA A 65 11.81 1.46 -8.95
N THR A 66 12.18 1.13 -7.71
CA THR A 66 13.58 1.24 -7.26
C THR A 66 14.48 0.25 -8.02
N GLN A 67 15.77 0.58 -8.14
CA GLN A 67 16.77 -0.29 -8.78
C GLN A 67 17.69 -0.97 -7.75
N TYR A 68 17.47 -0.73 -6.47
CA TYR A 68 18.33 -1.21 -5.39
C TYR A 68 17.86 -2.57 -4.90
N SER A 69 18.67 -3.62 -5.12
CA SER A 69 18.25 -5.01 -4.89
C SER A 69 17.78 -5.36 -3.46
N PRO A 70 18.23 -4.72 -2.35
CA PRO A 70 17.72 -5.06 -1.02
C PRO A 70 16.43 -4.30 -0.63
N TYR A 71 15.90 -3.39 -1.46
CA TYR A 71 14.79 -2.51 -1.06
C TYR A 71 13.42 -3.01 -1.52
N TYR A 72 12.71 -3.72 -0.64
CA TYR A 72 11.30 -4.07 -0.86
C TYR A 72 10.33 -3.11 -0.16
N MET A 73 9.12 -2.97 -0.71
CA MET A 73 8.01 -2.29 -0.03
C MET A 73 7.27 -3.28 0.85
N GLY A 74 7.19 -3.01 2.15
CA GLY A 74 6.27 -3.69 3.07
C GLY A 74 4.93 -2.97 3.04
N ILE A 75 3.83 -3.66 2.75
CA ILE A 75 2.50 -3.04 2.62
C ILE A 75 1.52 -3.75 3.55
N HIS A 76 0.81 -2.98 4.36
CA HIS A 76 -0.30 -3.47 5.18
C HIS A 76 -1.61 -2.94 4.62
N CYS A 77 -2.54 -3.84 4.34
CA CYS A 77 -3.87 -3.50 3.85
C CYS A 77 -4.93 -3.86 4.89
N PHE A 78 -5.92 -2.97 5.03
CA PHE A 78 -6.94 -3.02 6.08
C PHE A 78 -8.36 -3.16 5.52
N ILE A 79 -9.21 -3.82 6.29
CA ILE A 79 -10.63 -4.11 5.97
C ILE A 79 -11.60 -3.51 6.97
#